data_AF-A0A3D1BK44-F1
#
_entry.id   AF-A0A3D1BK44-F1
#
_cell.length_a   1.000
_cell.length_b   1.000
_cell.length_c   1.000
_cell.angle_alpha   90.00
_cell.angle_beta   90.00
_cell.angle_gamma   90.00
#
_symmetry.space_group_name_H-M   'P 1'
#
loop_
_entity.id
_entity.type
_entity.pdbx_description
1 polymer ?
#
loop_
_entity_poly.entity_id
_entity_poly.type
_entity_poly.pdbx_seq_one_letter_code
_entity_poly.pdbx_strand_id
1 'polypeptide(L)'
;MITFNGRGFDCPFIILRSAILGIRPSKDLMPSRYNDTHIDLLDHLTFFGAVRKKFNLHMWCRAFGIKSPKTEGITGYEIKDLFKEGRYLDIARYCTGDLQATKELFRYWKTFI
;
A
#
# COMPACT_ATOMS: atom_id res chain seq x y z
N MET A 1 10.40 -5.87 -3.33
CA MET A 1 9.12 -5.64 -2.61
C MET A 1 8.38 -4.51 -3.30
N ILE A 2 7.06 -4.60 -3.45
CA ILE A 2 6.24 -3.55 -4.10
C ILE A 2 5.14 -3.16 -3.12
N THR A 3 4.94 -1.86 -2.91
CA THR A 3 3.91 -1.32 -1.99
C THR A 3 3.29 -0.04 -2.55
N PHE A 4 2.16 0.39 -2.00
CA PHE A 4 1.65 1.74 -2.21
C PHE A 4 1.69 2.51 -0.88
N ASN A 5 2.56 3.53 -0.77
CA ASN A 5 2.82 4.28 0.47
C ASN A 5 3.39 3.42 1.62
N GLY A 6 4.03 2.29 1.31
CA GLY A 6 4.64 1.40 2.30
C GLY A 6 5.75 2.05 3.10
N ARG A 7 6.54 2.95 2.49
CA ARG A 7 7.58 3.71 3.20
C ARG A 7 7.00 4.78 4.11
N GLY A 8 5.79 5.26 3.81
CA GLY A 8 5.08 6.27 4.60
C GLY A 8 4.22 5.68 5.72
N PHE A 9 3.93 4.38 5.70
CA PHE A 9 3.05 3.75 6.67
C PHE A 9 3.44 2.31 7.04
N ASP A 10 3.31 1.36 6.12
CA ASP A 10 3.41 -0.08 6.40
C ASP A 10 4.74 -0.49 7.02
N CYS A 11 5.86 -0.06 6.43
CA CYS A 11 7.19 -0.43 6.86
C CYS A 11 7.54 0.20 8.23
N PRO A 12 7.38 1.52 8.46
CA PRO A 12 7.53 2.11 9.79
C PRO A 12 6.67 1.43 10.86
N PHE A 13 5.40 1.12 10.52
CA PHE A 13 4.50 0.47 11.46
C PHE A 13 5.00 -0.92 11.86
N ILE A 14 5.37 -1.76 10.88
CA ILE A 14 5.88 -3.11 11.13
C ILE A 14 7.19 -3.05 11.92
N ILE A 15 8.13 -2.17 11.55
CA ILE A 15 9.42 -2.03 12.24
C ILE A 15 9.21 -1.66 13.71
N LEU A 16 8.42 -0.62 13.99
CA LEU A 16 8.16 -0.15 15.35
C LEU A 16 7.39 -1.20 16.15
N ARG A 17 6.38 -1.84 15.55
CA ARG A 17 5.62 -2.89 16.24
C ARG A 17 6.49 -4.11 16.56
N SER A 18 7.40 -4.47 15.66
CA SER A 18 8.37 -5.55 15.88
C SER A 18 9.31 -5.20 17.03
N ALA A 19 9.81 -3.96 17.09
CA ALA A 19 10.66 -3.49 18.18
C ALA A 19 9.95 -3.55 19.55
N ILE A 20 8.68 -3.12 19.61
CA ILE A 20 7.84 -3.21 20.83
C ILE A 20 7.70 -4.66 21.31
N LEU A 21 7.60 -5.61 20.37
CA LEU A 21 7.46 -7.04 20.66
C LEU A 21 8.80 -7.76 20.85
N GLY A 22 9.94 -7.06 20.77
CA GLY A 22 11.28 -7.67 20.86
C GLY A 22 11.64 -8.56 19.66
N ILE A 23 10.94 -8.40 18.53
CA ILE A 23 11.14 -9.19 17.32
C ILE A 23 12.01 -8.39 16.34
N ARG A 24 13.10 -8.97 15.86
CA ARG A 24 13.92 -8.37 14.80
C ARG A 24 13.35 -8.75 13.43
N PRO A 25 13.02 -7.78 12.56
CA PRO A 25 12.65 -8.09 11.17
C PRO A 25 13.76 -8.86 10.46
N SER A 26 13.39 -9.92 9.73
CA SER A 26 14.33 -10.78 9.00
C SER A 26 14.82 -10.19 7.67
N LYS A 27 14.22 -9.09 7.24
CA LYS A 27 14.54 -8.35 6.02
C LYS A 27 14.62 -6.86 6.33
N ASP A 28 15.45 -6.15 5.59
CA ASP A 28 15.42 -4.69 5.58
C ASP A 28 14.14 -4.23 4.87
N LEU A 29 13.23 -3.63 5.65
CA LEU A 29 11.95 -3.12 5.15
C LEU A 29 12.04 -1.65 4.71
N MET A 30 13.14 -0.96 5.00
CA MET A 30 13.37 0.43 4.58
C MET A 30 14.74 0.61 3.92
N PRO A 31 15.06 -0.19 2.88
CA PRO A 31 16.30 -0.02 2.15
C PRO A 31 16.32 1.35 1.44
N SER A 32 17.48 1.75 0.91
CA SER A 32 17.63 3.00 0.15
C SER A 32 16.51 3.15 -0.89
N ARG A 33 15.80 4.27 -0.85
CA ARG A 33 14.62 4.51 -1.72
C ARG A 33 14.94 4.60 -3.22
N TYR A 34 16.23 4.68 -3.57
CA TYR A 34 16.71 4.78 -4.95
C TYR A 34 17.20 3.43 -5.51
N ASN A 35 17.07 2.35 -4.74
CA ASN A 35 17.37 1.01 -5.23
C ASN A 35 16.10 0.27 -5.65
N ASP A 36 16.26 -0.80 -6.44
CA ASP A 36 15.13 -1.58 -6.95
C ASP A 36 14.64 -2.67 -5.96
N THR A 37 15.16 -2.68 -4.73
CA THR A 37 14.77 -3.71 -3.75
C THR A 37 13.38 -3.46 -3.15
N HIS A 38 12.98 -2.19 -3.05
CA HIS A 38 11.65 -1.77 -2.61
C HIS A 38 11.10 -0.65 -3.49
N ILE A 39 10.12 -0.99 -4.32
CA ILE A 39 9.39 -0.05 -5.17
C ILE A 39 8.13 0.40 -4.41
N ASP A 40 8.16 1.61 -3.88
CA ASP A 40 6.96 2.26 -3.35
C ASP A 40 6.31 3.11 -4.44
N LEU A 41 5.15 2.68 -4.92
CA LEU A 41 4.44 3.35 -6.01
C LEU A 41 4.08 4.79 -5.69
N LEU A 42 3.82 5.16 -4.43
CA LEU A 42 3.52 6.55 -4.12
C LEU A 42 4.77 7.43 -4.25
N ASP A 43 5.93 6.93 -3.84
CA ASP A 43 7.21 7.61 -4.04
C ASP A 43 7.50 7.78 -5.53
N HIS A 44 7.36 6.71 -6.31
CA HIS A 44 7.60 6.73 -7.75
C HIS A 44 6.62 7.65 -8.50
N LEU A 45 5.32 7.56 -8.23
CA LEU A 45 4.29 8.41 -8.86
C LEU A 45 4.36 9.88 -8.43
N THR A 46 5.03 10.18 -7.32
CA THR A 46 5.34 11.56 -6.92
C THR A 46 6.75 11.99 -7.34
N PHE A 47 7.44 11.17 -8.14
CA PHE A 47 8.82 11.38 -8.61
C PHE A 47 9.75 11.73 -7.46
N PHE A 48 9.72 10.89 -6.43
CA PHE A 48 10.49 11.00 -5.20
C PHE A 48 10.27 12.31 -4.41
N GLY A 49 9.12 12.97 -4.63
CA GLY A 49 8.73 14.21 -3.96
C GLY A 49 8.76 15.45 -4.86
N ALA A 50 9.07 15.33 -6.16
CA ALA A 50 8.92 16.44 -7.10
C ALA A 50 7.46 16.92 -7.18
N VAL A 51 6.50 16.00 -7.02
CA VAL A 51 5.08 16.34 -6.86
C VAL A 51 4.72 16.40 -5.38
N ARG A 52 4.41 17.60 -4.87
CA ARG A 52 4.04 17.80 -3.45
C ARG A 52 2.71 17.15 -3.07
N LYS A 53 1.74 17.15 -4.00
CA LYS A 53 0.41 16.61 -3.74
C LYS A 53 0.43 15.08 -3.86
N LYS A 54 0.20 14.41 -2.73
CA LYS A 54 0.01 12.96 -2.68
C LYS A 54 -1.45 12.62 -2.93
N PHE A 55 -1.69 11.56 -3.69
CA PHE A 55 -3.03 11.04 -3.95
C PHE A 55 -3.14 9.61 -3.44
N ASN A 56 -4.34 9.20 -3.05
CA ASN A 56 -4.59 7.84 -2.56
C ASN A 56 -4.65 6.83 -3.72
N LEU A 57 -4.58 5.54 -3.38
CA LEU A 57 -4.61 4.45 -4.36
C LEU A 57 -5.86 4.49 -5.25
N HIS A 58 -7.02 4.82 -4.67
CA HIS A 58 -8.28 4.93 -5.40
C HIS A 58 -8.23 5.95 -6.54
N MET A 59 -7.64 7.13 -6.28
CA MET A 59 -7.47 8.18 -7.30
C MET A 59 -6.65 7.63 -8.48
N TRP A 60 -5.50 7.04 -8.19
CA TRP A 60 -4.64 6.47 -9.23
C TRP A 60 -5.32 5.34 -9.98
N CYS A 61 -6.04 4.45 -9.28
CA CYS A 61 -6.81 3.40 -9.94
C CYS A 61 -7.81 3.99 -10.94
N ARG A 62 -8.55 5.03 -10.54
CA ARG A 62 -9.50 5.72 -11.43
C ARG A 62 -8.79 6.36 -12.63
N ALA A 63 -7.65 7.01 -12.42
CA ALA A 63 -6.88 7.66 -13.48
C ALA A 63 -6.37 6.67 -14.53
N PHE A 64 -5.94 5.46 -14.10
CA PHE A 64 -5.43 4.40 -14.98
C PHE A 64 -6.51 3.40 -15.44
N GLY A 65 -7.79 3.62 -15.13
CA GLY A 65 -8.87 2.71 -15.51
C GLY A 65 -8.84 1.34 -14.80
N ILE A 66 -8.15 1.25 -13.66
CA ILE A 66 -8.07 0.04 -12.82
C ILE A 66 -9.33 -0.04 -11.95
N LYS A 67 -9.95 -1.22 -11.89
CA LYS A 67 -11.08 -1.47 -10.96
C LYS A 67 -10.61 -1.21 -9.53
N SER A 68 -11.18 -0.19 -8.90
CA SER A 68 -10.82 0.17 -7.53
C SER A 68 -11.48 -0.78 -6.51
N PRO A 69 -10.76 -1.22 -5.48
CA PRO A 69 -11.31 -2.02 -4.37
C PRO A 69 -12.40 -1.29 -3.58
N LYS A 70 -12.35 0.05 -3.51
CA LYS A 70 -13.41 0.88 -2.88
C LYS A 70 -14.81 0.77 -3.52
N THR A 71 -14.94 0.11 -4.67
CA THR A 71 -16.26 -0.08 -5.29
C THR A 71 -17.15 -1.06 -4.51
N GLU A 72 -16.57 -1.84 -3.58
CA GLU A 72 -17.28 -2.82 -2.75
C GLU A 72 -17.74 -2.26 -1.38
N GLY A 73 -17.69 -0.93 -1.18
CA GLY A 73 -18.34 -0.24 -0.06
C GLY A 73 -17.54 -0.17 1.25
N ILE A 74 -16.59 -1.07 1.48
CA ILE A 74 -15.76 -1.05 2.71
C ILE A 74 -14.69 0.05 2.61
N THR A 75 -14.63 0.89 3.64
CA THR A 75 -13.60 1.90 3.82
C THR A 75 -12.63 1.54 4.95
N GLY A 76 -11.44 2.12 4.92
CA GLY A 76 -10.44 1.92 5.99
C GLY A 76 -10.93 2.30 7.40
N TYR A 77 -11.96 3.15 7.51
CA TYR A 77 -12.54 3.55 8.79
C TYR A 77 -13.38 2.43 9.43
N GLU A 78 -13.97 1.55 8.62
CA GLU A 78 -14.86 0.47 9.08
C GLU A 78 -14.07 -0.77 9.54
N ILE A 79 -12.78 -0.87 9.21
CA ILE A 79 -11.95 -2.05 9.51
C ILE A 79 -11.93 -2.39 11.00
N LYS A 80 -11.91 -1.37 11.88
CA LYS A 80 -11.93 -1.57 13.33
C LYS A 80 -13.22 -2.26 13.80
N ASP A 81 -14.35 -1.84 13.26
CA ASP A 81 -15.65 -2.35 13.69
C ASP A 81 -15.92 -3.73 13.06
N LEU A 82 -15.59 -3.90 11.77
CA LEU A 82 -15.60 -5.23 11.11
C LEU A 82 -14.75 -6.25 11.88
N PHE A 83 -13.60 -5.85 12.42
CA PHE A 83 -12.73 -6.75 13.18
C PHE A 83 -13.38 -7.17 14.50
N LYS A 84 -14.01 -6.25 15.22
CA LYS A 84 -14.75 -6.55 16.46
C LYS A 84 -15.96 -7.44 16.22
N GLU A 85 -16.61 -7.28 15.06
CA GLU A 85 -17.74 -8.09 14.63
C GLU A 85 -17.33 -9.49 14.12
N GLY A 86 -16.04 -9.81 14.07
CA GLY A 86 -15.55 -11.09 13.57
C GLY A 86 -15.64 -11.25 12.05
N ARG A 87 -15.87 -10.16 11.31
CA ARG A 87 -16.00 -10.13 9.84
C ARG A 87 -14.65 -10.17 9.13
N TYR A 88 -13.81 -11.14 9.48
CA TYR A 88 -12.43 -11.24 9.00
C TYR A 88 -12.34 -11.52 7.50
N LEU A 89 -13.29 -12.27 6.94
CA LEU A 89 -13.30 -12.57 5.51
C LEU A 89 -13.50 -11.29 4.68
N ASP A 90 -14.32 -10.37 5.15
CA ASP A 90 -14.58 -9.10 4.47
C ASP A 90 -13.35 -8.19 4.51
N ILE A 91 -12.66 -8.14 5.66
CA ILE A 91 -11.37 -7.45 5.79
C ILE A 91 -10.33 -8.07 4.83
N ALA A 92 -10.25 -9.39 4.77
CA ALA A 92 -9.31 -10.09 3.90
C ALA A 92 -9.60 -9.80 2.41
N ARG A 93 -10.88 -9.77 2.00
CA ARG A 93 -11.31 -9.38 0.64
C ARG A 93 -10.91 -7.94 0.33
N TYR A 94 -11.17 -7.02 1.25
CA TYR A 94 -10.76 -5.61 1.12
C TYR A 94 -9.23 -5.49 0.91
N CYS A 95 -8.43 -6.11 1.78
CA CYS A 95 -6.96 -6.08 1.67
C CYS A 95 -6.47 -6.75 0.37
N THR A 96 -7.11 -7.83 -0.06
CA THR A 96 -6.79 -8.50 -1.33
C THR A 96 -7.07 -7.60 -2.52
N GLY A 97 -8.15 -6.82 -2.47
CA GLY A 97 -8.47 -5.81 -3.48
C GLY A 97 -7.39 -4.73 -3.59
N ASP A 98 -6.91 -4.19 -2.46
CA ASP A 98 -5.79 -3.22 -2.44
C ASP A 98 -4.50 -3.83 -3.02
N LEU A 99 -4.22 -5.11 -2.75
CA LEU A 99 -3.08 -5.83 -3.33
C LEU A 99 -3.19 -5.96 -4.85
N GLN A 100 -4.37 -6.34 -5.36
CA GLN A 100 -4.62 -6.45 -6.79
C GLN A 100 -4.47 -5.09 -7.49
N ALA A 101 -5.09 -4.04 -6.95
CA ALA A 101 -4.97 -2.69 -7.46
C ALA A 101 -3.53 -2.18 -7.49
N THR A 102 -2.77 -2.42 -6.42
CA THR A 102 -1.33 -2.07 -6.34
C THR A 102 -0.53 -2.80 -7.43
N LYS A 103 -0.81 -4.09 -7.66
CA LYS A 103 -0.15 -4.89 -8.71
C LYS A 103 -0.43 -4.35 -10.11
N GLU A 104 -1.69 -4.04 -10.42
CA GLU A 104 -2.05 -3.49 -11.73
C GLU A 104 -1.43 -2.11 -11.94
N LEU A 105 -1.44 -1.26 -10.92
CA LEU A 105 -0.80 0.06 -10.98
C LEU A 105 0.72 -0.05 -11.22
N PHE A 106 1.38 -1.02 -10.57
CA PHE A 106 2.78 -1.31 -10.82
C PHE A 106 3.06 -1.75 -12.26
N ARG A 107 2.15 -2.49 -12.90
CA ARG A 107 2.31 -2.88 -14.32
C ARG A 107 2.33 -1.66 -15.24
N TYR A 108 1.46 -0.68 -15.00
CA TYR A 108 1.48 0.58 -15.74
C TYR A 108 2.79 1.33 -15.54
N TRP A 109 3.23 1.50 -14.29
CA TRP A 109 4.52 2.10 -13.99
C TRP A 109 5.64 1.40 -14.77
N LYS A 110 5.82 0.09 -14.57
CA LYS A 110 6.90 -0.69 -15.20
C LYS A 110 6.90 -0.64 -16.74
N THR A 111 5.73 -0.48 -17.37
CA THR A 111 5.60 -0.60 -18.83
C THR A 111 5.70 0.74 -19.54
N PHE A 112 5.19 1.82 -18.94
CA PHE A 112 5.01 3.11 -19.60
C PHE A 112 5.77 4.27 -18.95
N ILE A 113 6.39 4.05 -17.79
CA ILE A 113 7.10 5.08 -17.02
C ILE A 113 8.51 4.57 -16.68
#